data_AF-A0AAN0KSP2-F1
#
_entry.id   AF-A0AAN0KSP2-F1
#
_cell.length_a   1.000
_cell.length_b   1.000
_cell.length_c   1.000
_cell.angle_alpha   90.00
_cell.angle_beta   90.00
_cell.angle_gamma   90.00
#
_symmetry.space_group_name_H-M   'P 1'
#
loop_
_entity.id
_entity.type
_entity.pdbx_description
1 polymer ?
#
loop_
_entity_poly.entity_id
_entity_poly.type
_entity_poly.pdbx_seq_one_letter_code
_entity_poly.pdbx_strand_id
1 'polypeptide(L)'
;MPTQFHPVTYTQSEPRAPRDRWDRLDALRGLAMVWMTAFHFCFDLSYLQLWRQDFYRNPVWTWQRTAIVSLFLLCAGLAQAAAHSKQTSAARFCRRWLQVAGCALLVSAGSYLVFPNSYIYFGVLHGMAVMLLLLRLMQGWSNRLLFSLAVLCLLAPGLYQYVASGLPASLVELLNAKAFSPLGLVTRKPATEDFVPLLPWLGIMLLGFQIGRHQIAKSGAWLPGYLARPAQNALCRSLAWLGRHSLSYYMLHQLVLMGGLMLLVLLLPTALD
;
A
#
# COMPACT_ATOMS: atom_id res chain seq x y z
N MET A 1 -24.25 -54.32 35.87
CA MET A 1 -22.93 -53.73 35.54
C MET A 1 -23.02 -52.23 35.76
N PRO A 2 -22.17 -51.62 36.60
CA PRO A 2 -22.20 -50.18 36.81
C PRO A 2 -21.54 -49.47 35.62
N THR A 3 -22.29 -48.57 34.98
CA THR A 3 -21.82 -47.70 33.90
C THR A 3 -20.74 -46.77 34.46
N GLN A 4 -19.48 -47.00 34.08
CA GLN A 4 -18.39 -46.08 34.41
C GLN A 4 -18.59 -44.78 33.64
N PHE A 5 -18.92 -43.71 34.36
CA PHE A 5 -18.87 -42.36 33.84
C PHE A 5 -17.40 -41.99 33.64
N HIS A 6 -16.94 -41.94 32.39
CA HIS A 6 -15.69 -41.28 32.05
C HIS A 6 -15.97 -39.77 31.95
N PRO A 7 -15.47 -38.94 32.87
CA PRO A 7 -15.59 -37.50 32.71
C PRO A 7 -14.86 -37.11 31.43
N VAL A 8 -15.59 -36.46 30.52
CA VAL A 8 -15.00 -35.82 29.34
C VAL A 8 -14.14 -34.67 29.87
N THR A 9 -12.84 -34.89 29.97
CA THR A 9 -11.89 -33.81 30.22
C THR A 9 -11.94 -32.90 29.01
N TYR A 10 -12.69 -31.80 29.12
CA TYR A 10 -12.53 -30.68 28.23
C TYR A 10 -11.09 -30.20 28.43
N THR A 11 -10.19 -30.59 27.51
CA THR A 11 -8.93 -29.89 27.36
C THR A 11 -9.31 -28.44 27.13
N GLN A 12 -9.10 -27.61 28.15
CA GLN A 12 -9.15 -26.17 27.97
C GLN A 12 -8.25 -25.91 26.77
N SER A 13 -8.84 -25.50 25.65
CA SER A 13 -8.06 -25.12 24.49
C SER A 13 -7.14 -24.03 25.00
N GLU A 14 -5.86 -24.33 25.17
CA GLU A 14 -4.88 -23.34 25.58
C GLU A 14 -5.11 -22.11 24.69
N PRO A 15 -5.22 -20.90 25.26
CA PRO A 15 -5.35 -19.69 24.46
C PRO A 15 -4.20 -19.73 23.47
N ARG A 16 -4.54 -19.94 22.19
CA ARG A 16 -3.59 -20.14 21.10
C ARG A 16 -2.48 -19.12 21.27
N ALA A 17 -1.27 -19.58 21.60
CA ALA A 17 -0.13 -18.72 21.91
C ALA A 17 -0.13 -17.54 20.92
N PRO A 18 -0.01 -16.29 21.41
CA PRO A 18 -0.18 -15.11 20.57
C PRO A 18 0.79 -15.23 19.42
N ARG A 19 0.28 -15.63 18.24
CA ARG A 19 1.07 -15.73 17.02
C ARG A 19 1.76 -14.40 16.90
N ASP A 20 3.09 -14.34 16.91
CA ASP A 20 3.93 -13.14 16.75
C ASP A 20 3.30 -12.15 15.74
N ARG A 21 2.41 -11.28 16.20
CA ARG A 21 1.56 -10.47 15.34
C ARG A 21 1.74 -9.04 15.77
N TRP A 22 2.09 -8.22 14.80
CA TRP A 22 2.32 -6.81 15.01
C TRP A 22 0.99 -6.07 14.90
N ASP A 23 0.11 -6.27 15.88
CA ASP A 23 -1.24 -5.71 15.90
C ASP A 23 -1.25 -4.18 15.73
N ARG A 24 -0.27 -3.47 16.30
CA ARG A 24 -0.17 -2.02 16.11
C ARG A 24 0.33 -1.62 14.72
N LEU A 25 1.11 -2.48 14.06
CA LEU A 25 1.46 -2.28 12.65
C LEU A 25 0.22 -2.44 11.78
N ASP A 26 -0.59 -3.47 12.05
CA ASP A 26 -1.86 -3.65 11.35
C ASP A 26 -2.82 -2.48 11.64
N ALA A 27 -2.86 -1.96 12.88
CA ALA A 27 -3.65 -0.78 13.21
C ALA A 27 -3.18 0.48 12.45
N LEU A 28 -1.86 0.68 12.33
CA LEU A 28 -1.30 1.78 11.55
C LEU A 28 -1.65 1.67 10.06
N ARG A 29 -1.58 0.46 9.50
CA ARG A 29 -2.06 0.20 8.14
C ARG A 29 -3.56 0.47 8.01
N GLY A 30 -4.36 0.07 9.00
CA GLY A 30 -5.79 0.36 9.05
C GLY A 30 -6.10 1.85 9.10
N LEU A 31 -5.33 2.63 9.86
CA LEU A 31 -5.44 4.09 9.88
C LEU A 31 -5.18 4.68 8.49
N ALA A 32 -4.12 4.22 7.81
CA ALA A 32 -3.83 4.63 6.43
C ALA A 32 -4.99 4.32 5.47
N MET A 33 -5.69 3.19 5.67
CA MET A 33 -6.87 2.82 4.87
C MET A 33 -8.06 3.74 5.10
N VAL A 34 -8.38 4.05 6.35
CA VAL A 34 -9.46 5.00 6.67
C VAL A 34 -9.16 6.37 6.05
N TRP A 35 -7.92 6.85 6.19
CA TRP A 35 -7.49 8.12 5.60
C TRP A 35 -7.58 8.11 4.07
N MET A 36 -7.09 7.05 3.42
CA MET A 36 -7.20 6.84 1.97
C MET A 36 -8.65 6.84 1.49
N THR A 37 -9.55 6.21 2.24
CA THR A 37 -11.00 6.17 1.93
C THR A 37 -11.61 7.55 2.00
N ALA A 38 -11.31 8.32 3.05
CA ALA A 38 -11.77 9.70 3.17
C ALA A 38 -11.22 10.59 2.04
N PHE A 39 -9.95 10.40 1.67
CA PHE A 39 -9.33 11.10 0.54
C PHE A 39 -10.06 10.79 -0.77
N HIS A 40 -10.32 9.51 -1.07
CA HIS A 40 -11.03 9.10 -2.28
C HIS A 40 -12.48 9.58 -2.29
N PHE A 41 -13.18 9.53 -1.16
CA PHE A 41 -14.53 10.08 -1.06
C PHE A 41 -14.56 11.57 -1.42
N CYS A 42 -13.63 12.37 -0.89
CA CYS A 42 -13.49 13.78 -1.25
C CYS A 42 -13.14 13.99 -2.74
N PHE A 43 -12.29 13.13 -3.30
CA PHE A 43 -11.96 13.14 -4.73
C PHE A 43 -13.19 12.86 -5.58
N ASP A 44 -13.97 11.83 -5.22
CA ASP A 44 -15.17 11.42 -5.95
C ASP A 44 -16.25 12.51 -5.92
N LEU A 45 -16.44 13.20 -4.79
CA LEU A 45 -17.31 14.37 -4.71
C LEU A 45 -16.89 15.48 -5.69
N SER A 46 -15.58 15.71 -5.83
CA SER A 46 -15.07 16.70 -6.80
C SER A 46 -15.17 16.20 -8.23
N TYR A 47 -14.96 14.91 -8.48
CA TYR A 47 -15.12 14.29 -9.78
C TYR A 47 -16.56 14.45 -10.29
N LEU A 48 -17.54 14.17 -9.43
CA LEU A 48 -18.98 14.31 -9.71
C LEU A 48 -19.49 15.76 -9.64
N GLN A 49 -18.61 16.76 -9.53
CA GLN A 49 -18.95 18.19 -9.46
C GLN A 49 -19.82 18.60 -8.25
N LEU A 50 -19.94 17.76 -7.22
CA LEU A 50 -20.67 18.05 -5.99
C LEU A 50 -19.88 18.95 -5.04
N TRP A 51 -18.55 18.93 -5.12
CA TRP A 51 -17.67 19.81 -4.33
C TRP A 51 -16.40 20.16 -5.10
N ARG A 52 -16.25 21.42 -5.52
CA ARG A 52 -15.11 21.85 -6.35
C ARG A 52 -13.81 21.92 -5.55
N GLN A 53 -12.85 21.05 -5.86
CA GLN A 53 -11.50 21.03 -5.30
C GLN A 53 -10.46 20.69 -6.38
N ASP A 54 -9.21 21.12 -6.20
CA ASP A 54 -8.10 20.79 -7.10
C ASP A 54 -7.18 19.73 -6.47
N PHE A 55 -7.41 18.47 -6.79
CA PHE A 55 -6.61 17.34 -6.29
C PHE A 55 -5.23 17.19 -6.99
N TYR A 56 -5.00 17.92 -8.07
CA TYR A 56 -3.80 17.78 -8.89
C TYR A 56 -2.71 18.79 -8.53
N ARG A 57 -3.10 19.98 -8.06
CA ARG A 57 -2.17 21.08 -7.77
C ARG A 57 -2.21 21.54 -6.31
N ASN A 58 -3.35 21.43 -5.61
CA ASN A 58 -3.44 21.93 -4.25
C ASN A 58 -2.52 21.11 -3.31
N PRO A 59 -1.61 21.78 -2.56
CA PRO A 59 -0.76 21.11 -1.59
C PRO A 59 -1.53 20.27 -0.57
N VAL A 60 -2.68 20.74 -0.08
CA VAL A 60 -3.49 20.02 0.91
C VAL A 60 -3.82 18.60 0.45
N TRP A 61 -4.18 18.42 -0.83
CA TRP A 61 -4.51 17.10 -1.38
C TRP A 61 -3.27 16.30 -1.80
N THR A 62 -2.32 16.96 -2.44
CA THR A 62 -1.10 16.29 -2.94
C THR A 62 -0.19 15.77 -1.82
N TRP A 63 -0.06 16.51 -0.71
CA TRP A 63 0.67 16.06 0.49
C TRP A 63 -0.06 14.92 1.20
N GLN A 64 -1.39 14.96 1.30
CA GLN A 64 -2.17 13.85 1.88
C GLN A 64 -1.97 12.56 1.10
N ARG A 65 -2.13 12.59 -0.23
CA ARG A 65 -1.86 11.43 -1.09
C ARG A 65 -0.46 10.88 -0.84
N THR A 66 0.52 11.77 -0.76
CA THR A 66 1.92 11.39 -0.53
C THR A 66 2.13 10.72 0.83
N ALA A 67 1.53 11.28 1.89
CA ALA A 67 1.61 10.74 3.24
C ALA A 67 0.94 9.36 3.34
N ILE A 68 -0.24 9.20 2.74
CA ILE A 68 -1.01 7.95 2.73
C ILE A 68 -0.20 6.83 2.06
N VAL A 69 0.28 7.05 0.83
CA VAL A 69 1.06 6.05 0.09
C VAL A 69 2.38 5.74 0.82
N SER A 70 3.06 6.76 1.34
CA SER A 70 4.28 6.57 2.14
C SER A 70 4.03 5.67 3.34
N LEU A 71 2.94 5.91 4.08
CA LEU A 71 2.59 5.13 5.26
C LEU A 71 2.31 3.66 4.90
N PHE A 72 1.57 3.41 3.82
CA PHE A 72 1.32 2.05 3.33
C PHE A 72 2.60 1.30 2.97
N LEU A 73 3.50 1.95 2.24
CA LEU A 73 4.74 1.33 1.78
C LEU A 73 5.74 1.14 2.91
N LEU A 74 5.80 2.08 3.86
CA LEU A 74 6.57 1.93 5.08
C LEU A 74 6.08 0.73 5.90
N CYS A 75 4.75 0.59 6.05
CA CYS A 75 4.14 -0.55 6.72
C CYS A 75 4.39 -1.87 5.97
N ALA A 76 4.40 -1.85 4.63
CA ALA A 76 4.75 -3.00 3.82
C ALA A 76 6.21 -3.42 4.03
N GLY A 77 7.14 -2.46 4.03
CA GLY A 77 8.55 -2.70 4.33
C GLY A 77 8.76 -3.32 5.72
N LEU A 78 8.14 -2.74 6.76
CA LEU A 78 8.18 -3.30 8.12
C LEU A 78 7.64 -4.74 8.18
N ALA A 79 6.53 -5.01 7.49
CA ALA A 79 5.96 -6.34 7.41
C ALA A 79 6.89 -7.34 6.68
N GLN A 80 7.60 -6.90 5.64
CA GLN A 80 8.59 -7.72 4.94
C GLN A 80 9.81 -8.01 5.82
N ALA A 81 10.23 -7.08 6.68
CA ALA A 81 11.30 -7.32 7.65
C ALA A 81 10.90 -8.41 8.66
N ALA A 82 9.67 -8.36 9.17
CA ALA A 82 9.12 -9.39 10.04
C ALA A 82 8.96 -10.74 9.33
N ALA A 83 8.59 -10.74 8.05
CA ALA A 83 8.48 -11.97 7.26
C ALA A 83 9.86 -12.59 6.96
N HIS A 84 10.87 -11.75 6.76
CA HIS A 84 12.25 -12.15 6.55
C HIS A 84 12.88 -12.76 7.81
N SER A 85 12.70 -12.15 8.99
CA SER A 85 13.22 -12.69 10.25
C SER A 85 12.63 -14.06 10.60
N LYS A 86 11.37 -14.29 10.22
CA LYS A 86 10.67 -15.58 10.38
C LYS A 86 10.96 -16.58 9.28
N GLN A 87 11.91 -16.30 8.39
CA GLN A 87 12.31 -17.16 7.26
C GLN A 87 11.11 -17.66 6.45
N THR A 88 10.22 -16.74 6.07
CA THR A 88 9.00 -17.10 5.33
C THR A 88 9.33 -17.84 4.03
N SER A 89 8.73 -19.03 3.86
CA SER A 89 8.94 -19.88 2.69
C SER A 89 8.58 -19.20 1.38
N ALA A 90 9.28 -19.57 0.30
CA ALA A 90 9.03 -19.04 -1.04
C ALA A 90 7.58 -19.28 -1.47
N ALA A 91 7.02 -20.46 -1.20
CA ALA A 91 5.63 -20.78 -1.54
C ALA A 91 4.60 -19.83 -0.88
N ARG A 92 4.81 -19.46 0.39
CA ARG A 92 3.91 -18.53 1.10
C ARG A 92 4.03 -17.12 0.52
N PHE A 93 5.25 -16.69 0.20
CA PHE A 93 5.51 -15.42 -0.47
C PHE A 93 4.83 -15.38 -1.85
N CYS A 94 5.08 -16.38 -2.71
CA CYS A 94 4.53 -16.46 -4.06
C CYS A 94 3.00 -16.44 -4.05
N ARG A 95 2.35 -17.18 -3.15
CA ARG A 95 0.88 -17.15 -3.03
C ARG A 95 0.36 -15.75 -2.73
N ARG A 96 0.98 -15.04 -1.78
CA ARG A 96 0.56 -13.68 -1.41
C ARG A 96 0.88 -12.68 -2.51
N TRP A 97 2.02 -12.83 -3.17
CA TRP A 97 2.42 -12.01 -4.29
C TRP A 97 1.48 -12.18 -5.49
N LEU A 98 1.11 -13.41 -5.86
CA LEU A 98 0.15 -13.70 -6.92
C LEU A 98 -1.22 -13.09 -6.65
N GLN A 99 -1.67 -13.05 -5.38
CA GLN A 99 -2.91 -12.34 -5.02
C GLN A 99 -2.81 -10.84 -5.33
N VAL A 100 -1.70 -10.19 -4.96
CA VAL A 100 -1.49 -8.75 -5.22
C VAL A 100 -1.38 -8.49 -6.72
N ALA A 101 -0.59 -9.29 -7.45
CA ALA A 101 -0.42 -9.17 -8.89
C ALA A 101 -1.75 -9.41 -9.64
N GLY A 102 -2.51 -10.44 -9.26
CA GLY A 102 -3.83 -10.71 -9.82
C GLY A 102 -4.81 -9.56 -9.57
N CYS A 103 -4.82 -9.01 -8.35
CA CYS A 103 -5.61 -7.81 -8.04
C CYS A 103 -5.17 -6.59 -8.86
N ALA A 104 -3.88 -6.41 -9.10
CA ALA A 104 -3.37 -5.32 -9.95
C ALA A 104 -3.93 -5.44 -11.38
N LEU A 105 -3.87 -6.63 -11.97
CA LEU A 105 -4.44 -6.89 -13.30
C LEU A 105 -5.96 -6.68 -13.35
N LEU A 106 -6.69 -7.09 -12.31
CA LEU A 106 -8.13 -6.85 -12.21
C LEU A 106 -8.46 -5.35 -12.13
N VAL A 107 -7.66 -4.56 -11.41
CA VAL A 107 -7.82 -3.09 -11.37
C VAL A 107 -7.56 -2.47 -12.75
N SER A 108 -6.55 -2.93 -13.49
CA SER A 108 -6.31 -2.46 -14.86
C SER A 108 -7.46 -2.80 -15.79
N ALA A 109 -7.95 -4.04 -15.75
CA ALA A 109 -9.08 -4.48 -16.57
C ALA A 109 -10.36 -3.70 -16.22
N GLY A 110 -10.69 -3.59 -14.93
CA GLY A 110 -11.88 -2.86 -14.47
C GLY A 110 -11.81 -1.37 -14.82
N SER A 111 -10.67 -0.72 -14.60
CA SER A 111 -10.49 0.69 -14.96
C SER A 111 -10.48 0.93 -16.47
N TYR A 112 -10.03 -0.03 -17.28
CA TYR A 112 -10.11 0.08 -18.74
C TYR A 112 -11.56 0.06 -19.25
N LEU A 113 -12.43 -0.72 -18.62
CA LEU A 113 -13.85 -0.77 -18.97
C LEU A 113 -14.59 0.52 -18.63
N VAL A 114 -14.18 1.22 -17.56
CA VAL A 114 -14.85 2.45 -17.10
C VAL A 114 -14.19 3.72 -17.67
N PHE A 115 -12.86 3.72 -17.78
CA PHE A 115 -12.02 4.86 -18.17
C PHE A 115 -11.01 4.46 -19.27
N PRO A 116 -11.46 4.15 -20.50
CA PRO A 116 -10.58 3.57 -21.53
C PRO A 116 -9.40 4.47 -21.92
N ASN A 117 -9.56 5.79 -21.81
CA ASN A 117 -8.53 6.77 -22.18
C ASN A 117 -7.49 7.02 -21.07
N SER A 118 -7.81 6.69 -19.81
CA SER A 118 -7.01 6.98 -18.61
C SER A 118 -6.91 5.79 -17.65
N TYR A 119 -7.07 4.57 -18.16
CA TYR A 119 -7.06 3.35 -17.37
C TYR A 119 -5.77 3.17 -16.56
N ILE A 120 -5.88 2.46 -15.44
CA ILE A 120 -4.79 2.26 -14.50
C ILE A 120 -3.83 1.21 -15.06
N TYR A 121 -2.79 1.63 -15.79
CA TYR A 121 -1.75 0.72 -16.28
C TYR A 121 -0.62 0.50 -15.25
N PHE A 122 -0.39 1.44 -14.33
CA PHE A 122 0.62 1.32 -13.28
C PHE A 122 0.26 2.09 -12.00
N GLY A 123 -0.72 1.56 -11.27
CA GLY A 123 -1.15 2.06 -9.94
C GLY A 123 -0.40 1.41 -8.76
N VAL A 124 -0.85 1.70 -7.54
CA VAL A 124 -0.19 1.25 -6.30
C VAL A 124 -0.05 -0.27 -6.18
N LEU A 125 -1.01 -1.07 -6.68
CA LEU A 125 -0.91 -2.54 -6.64
C LEU A 125 0.15 -3.08 -7.62
N HIS A 126 0.32 -2.44 -8.78
CA HIS A 126 1.37 -2.77 -9.74
C HIS A 126 2.73 -2.46 -9.14
N GLY A 127 2.89 -1.24 -8.62
CA GLY A 127 4.09 -0.82 -7.89
C GLY A 127 4.39 -1.76 -6.73
N MET A 128 3.40 -2.09 -5.90
CA MET A 128 3.55 -3.04 -4.79
C MET A 128 4.02 -4.41 -5.27
N ALA A 129 3.43 -4.97 -6.32
CA ALA A 129 3.83 -6.27 -6.86
C ALA A 129 5.31 -6.27 -7.29
N VAL A 130 5.76 -5.24 -7.99
CA VAL A 130 7.16 -5.09 -8.42
C VAL A 130 8.08 -4.89 -7.21
N MET A 131 7.75 -3.94 -6.33
CA MET A 131 8.58 -3.61 -5.16
C MET A 131 8.75 -4.81 -4.22
N LEU A 132 7.71 -5.63 -4.00
CA LEU A 132 7.80 -6.83 -3.17
C LEU A 132 8.76 -7.87 -3.77
N LEU A 133 8.80 -8.04 -5.09
CA LEU A 133 9.77 -8.91 -5.75
C LEU A 133 11.19 -8.37 -5.61
N LEU A 134 11.40 -7.09 -5.93
CA LEU A 134 12.70 -6.45 -5.80
C LEU A 134 13.23 -6.56 -4.36
N LEU A 135 12.39 -6.26 -3.37
CA LEU A 135 12.78 -6.39 -1.97
C LEU A 135 13.11 -7.82 -1.59
N ARG A 136 12.38 -8.82 -2.11
CA ARG A 136 12.67 -10.24 -1.88
C ARG A 136 14.03 -10.64 -2.43
N LEU A 137 14.43 -10.11 -3.60
CA LEU A 137 15.75 -10.35 -4.19
C LEU A 137 16.86 -9.63 -3.41
N MET A 138 16.56 -8.46 -2.87
CA MET A 138 17.51 -7.60 -2.15
C MET A 138 17.61 -7.91 -0.65
N GLN A 139 16.80 -8.84 -0.12
CA GLN A 139 16.73 -9.09 1.33
C GLN A 139 18.08 -9.52 1.95
N GLY A 140 18.95 -10.15 1.16
CA GLY A 140 20.30 -10.58 1.58
C GLY A 140 21.36 -9.47 1.51
N TRP A 141 21.05 -8.31 0.94
CA TRP A 141 22.00 -7.22 0.79
C TRP A 141 22.33 -6.58 2.14
N SER A 142 23.51 -5.96 2.22
CA SER A 142 23.97 -5.26 3.41
C SER A 142 23.09 -4.05 3.74
N ASN A 143 22.96 -3.73 5.03
CA ASN A 143 22.15 -2.60 5.47
C ASN A 143 22.64 -1.26 4.89
N ARG A 144 23.95 -1.09 4.70
CA ARG A 144 24.50 0.13 4.09
C ARG A 144 24.03 0.28 2.63
N LEU A 145 24.14 -0.79 1.83
CA LEU A 145 23.72 -0.76 0.43
C LEU A 145 22.23 -0.47 0.29
N LEU A 146 21.40 -1.13 1.10
CA LEU A 146 19.95 -0.88 1.09
C LEU A 146 19.61 0.56 1.48
N PHE A 147 20.38 1.18 2.39
CA PHE A 147 20.13 2.55 2.84
C PHE A 147 20.52 3.54 1.74
N SER A 148 21.70 3.36 1.16
CA SER A 148 22.16 4.16 0.02
C SER A 148 21.19 4.07 -1.15
N LEU A 149 20.67 2.88 -1.44
CA LEU A 149 19.66 2.69 -2.48
C LEU A 149 18.32 3.33 -2.11
N ALA A 150 17.88 3.25 -0.86
CA ALA A 150 16.66 3.91 -0.42
C ALA A 150 16.74 5.44 -0.60
N VAL A 151 17.87 6.04 -0.19
CA VAL A 151 18.15 7.48 -0.39
C VAL A 151 18.21 7.81 -1.88
N LEU A 152 18.92 7.01 -2.68
CA LEU A 152 18.99 7.20 -4.13
C LEU A 152 17.60 7.15 -4.76
N CYS A 153 16.75 6.19 -4.38
CA CYS A 153 15.39 6.09 -4.89
C CYS A 153 14.55 7.32 -4.56
N LEU A 154 14.71 7.90 -3.37
CA LEU A 154 13.98 9.09 -2.92
C LEU A 154 14.43 10.35 -3.68
N LEU A 155 15.74 10.47 -3.96
CA LEU A 155 16.30 11.64 -4.61
C LEU A 155 16.22 11.58 -6.14
N ALA A 156 16.22 10.39 -6.73
CA ALA A 156 16.34 10.20 -8.18
C ALA A 156 15.29 10.95 -9.01
N PRO A 157 13.98 10.98 -8.66
CA PRO A 157 13.01 11.76 -9.42
C PRO A 157 13.30 13.27 -9.40
N GLY A 158 13.71 13.82 -8.25
CA GLY A 158 14.05 15.23 -8.11
C GLY A 158 15.34 15.60 -8.87
N LEU A 159 16.35 14.74 -8.78
CA LEU A 159 17.60 14.90 -9.54
C LEU A 159 17.33 14.82 -11.06
N TYR A 160 16.50 13.87 -11.49
CA TYR A 160 16.12 13.74 -12.89
C TYR A 160 15.40 14.99 -13.40
N GLN A 161 14.43 15.52 -12.64
CA GLN A 161 13.75 16.76 -13.01
C GLN A 161 14.71 17.95 -13.14
N TYR A 162 15.75 18.01 -12.30
CA TYR A 162 16.77 19.07 -12.38
C TYR A 162 17.65 18.96 -13.63
N VAL A 163 18.05 17.75 -14.05
CA VAL A 163 18.97 17.55 -15.18
C VAL A 163 18.26 17.32 -16.53
N ALA A 164 16.95 17.07 -16.53
CA ALA A 164 16.21 16.63 -17.73
C ALA A 164 16.29 17.62 -18.90
N SER A 165 16.40 18.93 -18.64
CA SER A 165 16.53 19.96 -19.68
C SER A 165 17.86 19.87 -20.46
N GLY A 166 18.89 19.27 -19.89
CA GLY A 166 20.20 19.05 -20.52
C GLY A 166 20.34 17.69 -21.20
N LEU A 167 19.33 16.82 -21.13
CA LEU A 167 19.35 15.49 -21.74
C LEU A 167 18.82 15.52 -23.19
N PRO A 168 19.19 14.55 -24.03
CA PRO A 168 18.61 14.41 -25.37
C PRO A 168 17.09 14.27 -25.29
N ALA A 169 16.37 15.02 -26.14
CA ALA A 169 14.91 15.00 -26.16
C ALA A 169 14.33 13.59 -26.37
N SER A 170 14.98 12.76 -27.20
CA SER A 170 14.59 11.37 -27.44
C SER A 170 14.62 10.51 -26.16
N LEU A 171 15.59 10.73 -25.27
CA LEU A 171 15.68 10.03 -23.99
C LEU A 171 14.59 10.49 -23.02
N VAL A 172 14.31 11.79 -22.97
CA VAL A 172 13.23 12.34 -22.13
C VAL A 172 11.87 11.81 -22.59
N GLU A 173 11.63 11.76 -23.90
CA GLU A 173 10.41 11.19 -24.47
C GLU A 173 10.30 9.68 -24.23
N LEU A 174 11.40 8.93 -24.33
CA LEU A 174 11.45 7.51 -24.01
C LEU A 174 11.02 7.27 -22.54
N LEU A 175 11.57 8.04 -21.60
CA LEU A 175 11.27 7.89 -20.18
C LEU A 175 9.83 8.32 -19.83
N ASN A 176 9.26 9.27 -20.56
CA ASN A 176 7.84 9.65 -20.45
C ASN A 176 6.88 8.64 -21.10
N ALA A 177 7.38 7.72 -21.95
CA ALA A 177 6.54 6.72 -22.61
C ALA A 177 5.91 5.76 -21.59
N LYS A 178 4.71 5.24 -21.89
CA LYS A 178 3.96 4.33 -21.00
C LYS A 178 4.79 3.14 -20.51
N ALA A 179 5.69 2.60 -21.34
CA ALA A 179 6.55 1.47 -20.99
C ALA A 179 7.60 1.78 -19.91
N PHE A 180 8.13 3.01 -19.88
CA PHE A 180 9.23 3.42 -18.98
C PHE A 180 8.78 4.35 -17.84
N SER A 181 7.64 5.01 -18.00
CA SER A 181 7.04 5.84 -16.95
C SER A 181 6.87 5.11 -15.60
N PRO A 182 6.66 3.78 -15.51
CA PRO A 182 6.67 3.06 -14.24
C PRO A 182 7.97 3.19 -13.44
N LEU A 183 9.10 3.57 -14.04
CA LEU A 183 10.33 3.86 -13.30
C LEU A 183 10.16 5.09 -12.40
N GLY A 184 9.34 6.07 -12.77
CA GLY A 184 9.15 7.31 -12.02
C GLY A 184 10.11 8.44 -12.40
N LEU A 185 10.94 8.24 -13.43
CA LEU A 185 11.79 9.27 -14.02
C LEU A 185 11.04 9.97 -15.15
N VAL A 186 9.96 10.68 -14.82
CA VAL A 186 9.10 11.37 -15.79
C VAL A 186 9.14 12.87 -15.57
N THR A 187 9.13 13.65 -16.66
CA THR A 187 9.02 15.12 -16.59
C THR A 187 7.57 15.56 -16.54
N ARG A 188 6.66 14.77 -17.11
CA ARG A 188 5.21 14.98 -17.10
C ARG A 188 4.49 13.77 -16.50
N LYS A 189 3.51 14.01 -15.63
CA LYS A 189 2.71 12.93 -15.06
C LYS A 189 1.83 12.30 -16.16
N PRO A 190 1.82 10.96 -16.30
CA PRO A 190 0.94 10.28 -17.25
C PRO A 190 -0.54 10.49 -16.92
N ALA A 191 -1.39 10.51 -17.94
CA ALA A 191 -2.84 10.54 -17.79
C ALA A 191 -3.37 9.14 -17.45
N THR A 192 -3.43 8.83 -16.15
CA THR A 192 -3.96 7.58 -15.59
C THR A 192 -4.63 7.86 -14.25
N GLU A 193 -5.71 7.16 -13.91
CA GLU A 193 -6.47 7.39 -12.67
C GLU A 193 -5.66 7.13 -11.40
N ASP A 194 -4.70 6.20 -11.47
CA ASP A 194 -3.70 6.01 -10.43
C ASP A 194 -2.30 5.82 -11.06
N PHE A 195 -1.33 6.52 -10.46
CA PHE A 195 0.07 6.47 -10.87
C PHE A 195 0.97 6.47 -9.63
N VAL A 196 1.47 5.29 -9.29
CA VAL A 196 2.44 5.07 -8.21
C VAL A 196 3.64 4.34 -8.82
N PRO A 197 4.60 5.08 -9.41
CA PRO A 197 5.78 4.48 -10.06
C PRO A 197 6.69 3.76 -9.04
N LEU A 198 7.81 3.21 -9.52
CA LEU A 198 8.80 2.59 -8.68
C LEU A 198 9.55 3.63 -7.83
N LEU A 199 9.97 4.75 -8.43
CA LEU A 199 10.63 5.85 -7.74
C LEU A 199 9.62 6.97 -7.48
N PRO A 200 9.56 7.55 -6.26
CA PRO A 200 10.45 7.35 -5.13
C PRO A 200 10.05 6.19 -4.18
N TRP A 201 8.93 5.55 -4.47
CA TRP A 201 8.17 4.68 -3.57
C TRP A 201 8.91 3.44 -3.06
N LEU A 202 9.77 2.85 -3.90
CA LEU A 202 10.68 1.77 -3.49
C LEU A 202 11.57 2.22 -2.34
N GLY A 203 12.04 3.47 -2.35
CA GLY A 203 12.85 4.04 -1.27
C GLY A 203 12.13 4.02 0.07
N ILE A 204 10.84 4.38 0.10
CA ILE A 204 10.03 4.33 1.34
C ILE A 204 9.85 2.89 1.84
N MET A 205 9.59 1.94 0.93
CA MET A 205 9.48 0.52 1.31
C MET A 205 10.81 -0.02 1.85
N LEU A 206 11.94 0.34 1.23
CA LEU A 206 13.27 -0.02 1.68
C LEU A 206 13.57 0.55 3.07
N LEU A 207 13.26 1.83 3.32
CA LEU A 207 13.38 2.44 4.64
C LEU A 207 12.57 1.67 5.69
N GLY A 208 11.31 1.32 5.39
CA GLY A 208 10.48 0.52 6.28
C GLY A 208 11.09 -0.85 6.58
N PHE A 209 11.62 -1.51 5.56
CA PHE A 209 12.32 -2.80 5.70
C PHE A 209 13.57 -2.69 6.57
N GLN A 210 14.37 -1.64 6.38
CA GLN A 210 15.59 -1.43 7.16
C GLN A 210 15.32 -1.08 8.62
N ILE A 211 14.34 -0.20 8.87
CA ILE A 211 13.87 0.10 10.24
C ILE A 211 13.46 -1.21 10.91
N GLY A 212 12.66 -2.03 10.23
CA GLY A 212 12.23 -3.33 10.74
C GLY A 212 13.40 -4.27 11.02
N ARG A 213 14.32 -4.46 10.07
CA ARG A 213 15.49 -5.34 10.22
C ARG A 213 16.39 -4.90 11.37
N HIS A 214 16.71 -3.61 11.46
CA HIS A 214 17.55 -3.06 12.51
C HIS A 214 16.93 -3.28 13.89
N GLN A 215 15.63 -3.01 14.02
CA GLN A 215 14.92 -3.14 15.28
C GLN A 215 14.72 -4.60 15.70
N ILE A 216 14.58 -5.53 14.76
CA ILE A 216 14.51 -6.97 15.10
C ILE A 216 15.88 -7.51 15.53
N ALA A 217 16.97 -7.05 14.90
CA ALA A 217 18.32 -7.56 15.18
C ALA A 217 18.92 -7.02 16.49
N LYS A 218 18.43 -5.87 16.99
CA LYS A 218 18.95 -5.22 18.19
C LYS A 218 18.30 -5.78 19.46
N SER A 219 19.10 -6.43 20.31
CA SER A 219 18.68 -6.85 21.66
C SER A 219 18.15 -5.65 22.46
N GLY A 220 16.96 -5.80 23.05
CA GLY A 220 16.30 -4.72 23.81
C GLY A 220 15.63 -3.63 22.97
N ALA A 221 15.48 -3.80 21.66
CA ALA A 221 14.74 -2.84 20.84
C ALA A 221 13.27 -2.70 21.27
N TRP A 222 12.81 -1.46 21.36
CA TRP A 222 11.44 -1.16 21.80
C TRP A 222 10.38 -1.44 20.73
N LEU A 223 10.73 -1.30 19.44
CA LEU A 223 9.74 -1.30 18.36
C LEU A 223 9.07 -2.66 18.15
N PRO A 224 9.76 -3.82 18.10
CA PRO A 224 9.10 -5.11 17.95
C PRO A 224 8.16 -5.40 19.12
N GLY A 225 8.60 -5.09 20.35
CA GLY A 225 7.77 -5.20 21.55
C GLY A 225 6.56 -4.27 21.52
N TYR A 226 6.73 -3.02 21.09
CA TYR A 226 5.62 -2.07 20.94
C TYR A 226 4.62 -2.52 19.86
N LEU A 227 5.11 -2.93 18.69
CA LEU A 227 4.26 -3.33 17.57
C LEU A 227 3.50 -4.62 17.86
N ALA A 228 4.09 -5.55 18.62
CA ALA A 228 3.47 -6.80 19.04
C ALA A 228 2.46 -6.64 20.20
N ARG A 229 2.39 -5.48 20.86
CA ARG A 229 1.41 -5.27 21.93
C ARG A 229 -0.01 -5.37 21.38
N PRO A 230 -0.90 -6.11 22.07
CA PRO A 230 -2.28 -6.25 21.64
C PRO A 230 -2.98 -4.89 21.57
N ALA A 231 -3.93 -4.77 20.65
CA ALA A 231 -4.77 -3.59 20.54
C ALA A 231 -5.69 -3.47 21.78
N GLN A 232 -5.37 -2.49 22.64
CA GLN A 232 -5.98 -2.36 23.97
C GLN A 232 -7.41 -1.82 23.94
N ASN A 233 -7.71 -0.84 23.07
CA ASN A 233 -9.04 -0.25 22.93
C ASN A 233 -9.77 -0.75 21.67
N ALA A 234 -11.09 -0.55 21.64
CA ALA A 234 -11.95 -1.00 20.53
C ALA A 234 -11.53 -0.40 19.18
N LEU A 235 -11.20 0.90 19.15
CA LEU A 235 -10.73 1.60 17.96
C LEU A 235 -9.49 0.93 17.35
N CYS A 236 -8.45 0.69 18.15
CA CYS A 236 -7.23 0.03 17.69
C CYS A 236 -7.50 -1.40 17.22
N ARG A 237 -8.44 -2.12 17.84
CA ARG A 237 -8.82 -3.47 17.39
C ARG A 237 -9.50 -3.43 16.02
N SER A 238 -10.39 -2.47 15.80
CA SER A 238 -11.07 -2.26 14.52
C SER A 238 -10.07 -1.85 13.43
N LEU A 239 -9.17 -0.91 13.71
CA LEU A 239 -8.10 -0.52 12.79
C LEU A 239 -7.18 -1.71 12.47
N ALA A 240 -6.78 -2.50 13.47
CA ALA A 240 -5.96 -3.69 13.23
C ALA A 240 -6.71 -4.74 12.40
N TRP A 241 -8.01 -4.91 12.62
CA TRP A 241 -8.84 -5.79 11.79
C TRP A 241 -8.90 -5.32 10.34
N LEU A 242 -9.06 -4.02 10.13
CA LEU A 242 -9.07 -3.41 8.80
C LEU A 242 -7.72 -3.60 8.10
N GLY A 243 -6.62 -3.32 8.79
CA GLY A 243 -5.26 -3.52 8.26
C GLY A 243 -4.89 -4.96 7.95
N ARG A 244 -5.53 -5.95 8.59
CA ARG A 244 -5.39 -7.38 8.25
C ARG A 244 -6.12 -7.76 6.96
N HIS A 245 -7.20 -7.07 6.64
CA HIS A 245 -8.00 -7.29 5.42
C HIS A 245 -7.72 -6.22 4.35
N SER A 246 -6.53 -5.62 4.38
CA SER A 246 -6.21 -4.43 3.58
C SER A 246 -6.40 -4.63 2.08
N LEU A 247 -6.02 -5.78 1.53
CA LEU A 247 -6.15 -6.07 0.10
C LEU A 247 -7.62 -6.15 -0.33
N SER A 248 -8.44 -6.89 0.42
CA SER A 248 -9.88 -7.03 0.12
C SER A 248 -10.59 -5.68 0.19
N TYR A 249 -10.31 -4.91 1.24
CA TYR A 249 -10.86 -3.57 1.38
C TYR A 249 -10.39 -2.65 0.25
N TYR A 250 -9.10 -2.67 -0.09
CA TYR A 250 -8.55 -1.90 -1.20
C TYR A 250 -9.27 -2.20 -2.51
N MET A 251 -9.60 -3.46 -2.81
CA MET A 251 -10.32 -3.82 -4.02
C MET A 251 -11.77 -3.33 -4.05
N LEU A 252 -12.40 -3.14 -2.89
CA LEU A 252 -13.82 -2.82 -2.80
C LEU A 252 -14.11 -1.33 -2.57
N HIS A 253 -13.22 -0.60 -1.88
CA HIS A 253 -13.54 0.74 -1.40
C HIS A 253 -13.95 1.69 -2.54
N GLN A 254 -13.19 1.79 -3.62
CA GLN A 254 -13.50 2.71 -4.72
C GLN A 254 -14.76 2.31 -5.48
N LEU A 255 -15.00 1.00 -5.66
CA LEU A 255 -16.23 0.50 -6.29
C LEU A 255 -17.46 0.88 -5.46
N VAL A 256 -17.37 0.73 -4.13
CA VAL A 256 -18.46 1.06 -3.21
C VAL A 256 -18.65 2.57 -3.10
N LEU A 257 -17.58 3.36 -2.96
CA LEU A 257 -17.65 4.82 -2.85
C LEU A 257 -18.21 5.44 -4.13
N MET A 258 -17.56 5.20 -5.28
CA MET A 258 -17.98 5.76 -6.56
C MET A 258 -19.36 5.23 -6.95
N GLY A 259 -19.60 3.92 -6.83
CA GLY A 259 -20.91 3.32 -7.15
C GLY A 259 -22.05 3.88 -6.29
N GLY A 260 -21.80 4.09 -4.99
CA GLY A 260 -22.76 4.69 -4.07
C GLY A 260 -23.04 6.16 -4.38
N LEU A 261 -22.00 6.95 -4.67
CA LEU A 261 -22.16 8.36 -5.04
C LEU A 261 -22.85 8.53 -6.40
N MET A 262 -22.51 7.71 -7.39
CA MET A 262 -23.19 7.70 -8.68
C MET A 262 -24.68 7.36 -8.54
N LEU A 263 -25.00 6.36 -7.70
CA LEU A 263 -26.40 6.03 -7.40
C LEU A 263 -27.12 7.19 -6.71
N LEU A 264 -26.47 7.84 -5.75
CA LEU A 264 -27.04 9.02 -5.09
C LEU A 264 -27.33 10.15 -6.08
N VAL A 265 -26.39 10.46 -6.98
CA VAL A 265 -26.57 11.48 -8.02
C VAL A 265 -27.70 11.12 -8.98
N LEU A 266 -27.82 9.85 -9.37
CA LEU A 266 -28.93 9.37 -10.21
C LEU A 266 -30.29 9.50 -9.52
N LEU A 267 -30.35 9.30 -8.20
CA LEU A 267 -31.57 9.34 -7.40
C LEU A 267 -31.95 10.75 -6.94
N LEU A 268 -31.00 11.69 -6.90
CA LEU A 268 -31.30 13.10 -6.65
C LEU A 268 -32.12 13.61 -7.84
N PRO A 269 -33.36 14.10 -7.62
CA PRO A 269 -34.10 14.80 -8.66
C PRO A 269 -33.22 15.92 -9.18
N THR A 270 -33.15 16.09 -10.50
CA THR A 270 -32.41 17.16 -11.17
C THR A 270 -32.91 18.53 -10.70
N ALA A 271 -32.44 18.99 -9.55
CA ALA A 271 -32.46 20.39 -9.19
C ALA A 271 -31.32 21.01 -9.99
N LEU A 272 -31.56 21.26 -11.28
CA LEU A 272 -30.85 22.12 -12.24
C LEU A 272 -31.34 21.75 -13.65
N ASP A 273 -32.63 22.02 -13.92
CA ASP A 273 -33.04 22.67 -15.18
C ASP A 273 -32.84 24.19 -15.00
#